data_AF-A0A2C5ZB75-F1
#
_entry.id   AF-A0A2C5ZB75-F1
#
_cell.length_a   1.000
_cell.length_b   1.000
_cell.length_c   1.000
_cell.angle_alpha   90.00
_cell.angle_beta   90.00
_cell.angle_gamma   90.00
#
_symmetry.space_group_name_H-M   'P 1'
#
loop_
_entity.id
_entity.type
_entity.pdbx_description
1 polymer ?
#
loop_
_entity_poly.entity_id
_entity_poly.type
_entity_poly.pdbx_seq_one_letter_code
_entity_poly.pdbx_strand_id
1 'polypeptide(L)'
;MLVVPAFWLALAPGGAGDAVGRDSERLFLDAVCVARACENACAVAFVNAAAAADADPDAVDEQGCRYVGCSQLAMPLQGALGRLGPAEGMSVVDVDLRVLDVAEDEYLVRSDMAQPGWHYATTRPEAGKDA
;
A
#
# COMPACT_ATOMS: atom_id res chain seq x y z
N MET A 1 8.71 1.30 -12.01
CA MET A 1 7.80 0.27 -11.48
C MET A 1 8.47 -0.41 -10.31
N LEU A 2 7.72 -0.66 -9.23
CA LEU A 2 8.15 -1.38 -8.04
C LEU A 2 7.38 -2.71 -7.96
N VAL A 3 8.07 -3.79 -7.64
CA VAL A 3 7.48 -5.12 -7.42
C VAL A 3 7.65 -5.47 -5.95
N VAL A 4 6.54 -5.73 -5.27
CA VAL A 4 6.48 -5.95 -3.82
C VAL A 4 5.88 -7.34 -3.56
N PRO A 5 6.72 -8.38 -3.47
CA PRO A 5 6.27 -9.68 -2.97
C PRO A 5 6.01 -9.58 -1.46
N ALA A 6 4.93 -10.18 -0.99
CA ALA A 6 4.52 -10.12 0.40
C ALA A 6 3.92 -11.44 0.89
N PHE A 7 4.02 -11.65 2.19
CA PHE A 7 3.29 -12.66 2.93
C PHE A 7 2.62 -11.95 4.11
N TRP A 8 1.50 -11.29 3.83
CA TRP A 8 0.71 -10.53 4.79
C TRP A 8 -0.61 -11.26 5.02
N LEU A 9 -0.90 -11.57 6.28
CA LEU A 9 -2.11 -12.24 6.73
C LEU A 9 -2.89 -11.33 7.68
N ALA A 10 -4.19 -11.58 7.85
CA ALA A 10 -4.97 -10.93 8.90
C ALA A 10 -5.14 -11.86 10.10
N LEU A 11 -5.22 -11.27 11.29
CA LEU A 11 -5.63 -12.01 12.47
C LEU A 11 -7.08 -12.48 12.34
N ALA A 12 -7.38 -13.59 13.00
CA ALA A 12 -8.71 -14.18 13.04
C ALA A 12 -9.74 -13.20 13.63
N PRO A 13 -11.01 -13.27 13.17
CA PRO A 13 -12.10 -12.51 13.77
C PRO A 13 -12.26 -12.80 15.27
N GLY A 14 -12.79 -11.83 16.02
CA GLY A 14 -13.02 -11.94 17.47
C GLY A 14 -11.97 -11.27 18.38
N GLY A 15 -10.90 -10.71 17.82
CA GLY A 15 -9.99 -9.82 18.55
C GLY A 15 -10.57 -8.42 18.78
N ALA A 16 -9.96 -7.62 19.66
CA ALA A 16 -10.41 -6.24 19.93
C ALA A 16 -10.45 -5.35 18.67
N GLY A 17 -9.57 -5.60 17.70
CA GLY A 17 -9.57 -4.92 16.40
C GLY A 17 -10.77 -5.27 15.51
N ASP A 18 -11.32 -6.49 15.61
CA ASP A 18 -12.48 -6.94 14.82
C ASP A 18 -13.75 -6.15 15.17
N ALA A 19 -13.89 -5.71 16.43
CA ALA A 19 -14.98 -4.86 16.87
C ALA A 19 -14.94 -3.44 16.26
N VAL A 20 -13.78 -2.99 15.81
CA VAL A 20 -13.58 -1.68 15.18
C VAL A 20 -13.61 -1.79 13.66
N GLY A 21 -12.94 -2.81 13.10
CA GLY A 21 -12.86 -3.03 11.66
C GLY A 21 -12.35 -4.43 11.35
N ARG A 22 -13.29 -5.35 11.08
CA ARG A 22 -13.02 -6.75 10.70
C ARG A 22 -12.02 -6.93 9.55
N ASP A 23 -12.04 -6.01 8.60
CA ASP A 23 -11.21 -6.05 7.39
C ASP A 23 -10.13 -4.96 7.39
N SER A 24 -9.65 -4.56 8.57
CA SER A 24 -8.65 -3.50 8.72
C SER A 24 -7.38 -3.74 7.90
N GLU A 25 -6.90 -4.98 7.82
CA GLU A 25 -5.70 -5.32 7.04
C GLU A 25 -5.92 -5.16 5.55
N ARG A 26 -7.07 -5.61 5.04
CA ARG A 26 -7.45 -5.40 3.64
C ARG A 26 -7.57 -3.90 3.34
N LEU A 27 -8.26 -3.16 4.20
CA LEU A 27 -8.40 -1.71 4.07
C LEU A 27 -7.01 -1.03 4.00
N PHE A 28 -6.10 -1.43 4.89
CA PHE A 28 -4.75 -0.90 4.94
C PHE A 28 -3.97 -1.21 3.66
N LEU A 29 -3.92 -2.47 3.23
CA LEU A 29 -3.22 -2.89 2.02
C LEU A 29 -3.79 -2.21 0.76
N ASP A 30 -5.11 -2.13 0.65
CA ASP A 30 -5.80 -1.49 -0.45
C ASP A 30 -5.51 0.02 -0.52
N ALA A 31 -5.41 0.69 0.62
CA ALA A 31 -5.10 2.11 0.70
C ALA A 31 -3.61 2.39 0.48
N VAL A 32 -2.72 1.64 1.15
CA VAL A 32 -1.29 1.92 1.16
C VAL A 32 -0.65 1.67 -0.20
N CYS A 33 -1.09 0.66 -0.96
CA CYS A 33 -0.56 0.41 -2.30
C CYS A 33 -0.83 1.59 -3.23
N VAL A 34 -2.05 2.13 -3.20
CA VAL A 34 -2.44 3.30 -4.02
C VAL A 34 -1.75 4.56 -3.52
N ALA A 35 -1.71 4.79 -2.21
CA ALA A 35 -1.02 5.94 -1.64
C ALA A 35 0.46 5.96 -2.04
N ARG A 36 1.17 4.83 -1.93
CA ARG A 36 2.58 4.74 -2.33
C ARG A 36 2.79 4.95 -3.82
N ALA A 37 1.89 4.46 -4.67
CA ALA A 37 1.93 4.72 -6.10
C ALA A 37 1.81 6.23 -6.41
N CYS A 38 0.87 6.91 -5.75
CA CYS A 38 0.66 8.35 -5.91
C CYS A 38 1.83 9.18 -5.36
N GLU A 39 2.23 8.95 -4.11
CA GLU A 39 3.32 9.70 -3.45
C GLU A 39 4.64 9.63 -4.20
N ASN A 40 4.91 8.51 -4.88
CA ASN A 40 6.17 8.30 -5.59
C ASN A 40 6.06 8.48 -7.11
N ALA A 41 4.85 8.79 -7.63
CA ALA A 41 4.52 8.77 -9.05
C ALA A 41 5.10 7.54 -9.77
N CYS A 42 4.76 6.34 -9.27
CA CYS A 42 5.26 5.09 -9.80
C CYS A 42 4.20 3.99 -9.77
N ALA A 43 4.32 3.02 -10.69
CA ALA A 43 3.53 1.79 -10.65
C ALA A 43 4.02 0.86 -9.52
N VAL A 44 3.10 0.31 -8.72
CA VAL A 44 3.38 -0.63 -7.63
C VAL A 44 2.64 -1.94 -7.88
N ALA A 45 3.37 -3.01 -8.22
CA ALA A 45 2.84 -4.37 -8.30
C ALA A 45 2.98 -5.05 -6.94
N PHE A 46 1.89 -5.10 -6.18
CA PHE A 46 1.83 -5.81 -4.91
C PHE A 46 1.33 -7.24 -5.14
N VAL A 47 2.13 -8.23 -4.74
CA VAL A 47 1.80 -9.66 -4.91
C VAL A 47 1.88 -10.30 -3.53
N ASN A 48 0.73 -10.68 -3.00
CA ASN A 48 0.61 -11.24 -1.66
C ASN A 48 0.19 -12.71 -1.69
N ALA A 49 0.44 -13.38 -0.57
CA ALA A 49 -0.05 -14.72 -0.32
C ALA A 49 -1.57 -14.81 -0.35
N ALA A 50 -2.06 -15.94 -0.88
CA ALA A 50 -3.47 -16.28 -1.00
C ALA A 50 -3.68 -17.72 -0.51
N ALA A 51 -4.92 -18.02 -0.10
CA ALA A 51 -5.34 -19.38 0.21
C ALA A 51 -5.29 -20.25 -1.05
N ALA A 52 -4.96 -21.53 -0.88
CA ALA A 52 -4.95 -22.50 -1.97
C ALA A 52 -6.33 -22.60 -2.64
N ALA A 53 -6.37 -22.98 -3.93
CA ALA A 53 -7.60 -22.99 -4.73
C ALA A 53 -8.74 -23.88 -4.17
N ASP A 54 -8.40 -24.94 -3.44
CA ASP A 54 -9.34 -25.88 -2.83
C ASP A 54 -9.60 -25.62 -1.33
N ALA A 55 -8.95 -24.60 -0.75
CA ALA A 55 -9.11 -24.22 0.64
C ALA A 55 -10.27 -23.21 0.81
N ASP A 56 -10.88 -23.21 2.00
CA ASP A 56 -11.77 -22.13 2.41
C ASP A 56 -10.96 -20.82 2.54
N PRO A 57 -11.28 -19.76 1.79
CA PRO A 57 -10.54 -18.49 1.85
C PRO A 57 -10.64 -17.78 3.20
N ASP A 58 -11.64 -18.11 4.01
CA ASP A 58 -11.80 -17.59 5.37
C ASP A 58 -11.22 -18.55 6.43
N ALA A 59 -10.55 -19.63 6.00
CA ALA A 59 -9.86 -20.53 6.91
C ALA A 59 -8.80 -19.79 7.72
N VAL A 60 -8.75 -20.16 8.99
CA VAL A 60 -7.78 -19.67 9.95
C VAL A 60 -6.74 -20.77 10.18
N ASP A 61 -5.46 -20.43 10.08
CA ASP A 61 -4.36 -21.35 10.34
C ASP A 61 -4.19 -21.64 11.84
N GLU A 62 -3.24 -22.52 12.17
CA GLU A 62 -2.93 -22.90 13.55
C GLU A 62 -2.48 -21.73 14.43
N GLN A 63 -2.10 -20.60 13.82
CA GLN A 63 -1.60 -19.40 14.49
C GLN A 63 -2.69 -18.35 14.64
N GLY A 64 -3.91 -18.63 14.18
CA GLY A 64 -5.01 -17.66 14.25
C GLY A 64 -4.96 -16.62 13.13
N CYS A 65 -4.37 -16.93 11.97
CA CYS A 65 -4.26 -16.01 10.84
C CYS A 65 -5.05 -16.50 9.61
N ARG A 66 -5.59 -15.57 8.83
CA ARG A 66 -6.29 -15.82 7.56
C ARG A 66 -5.59 -15.12 6.39
N TYR A 67 -5.67 -15.72 5.21
CA TYR A 67 -5.19 -15.10 3.98
C TYR A 67 -6.07 -13.92 3.60
N VAL A 68 -5.44 -12.78 3.25
CA VAL A 68 -6.16 -11.58 2.80
C VAL A 68 -6.03 -11.34 1.30
N GLY A 69 -5.01 -11.91 0.66
CA GLY A 69 -4.72 -11.64 -0.75
C GLY A 69 -4.46 -10.16 -0.98
N CYS A 70 -5.32 -9.49 -1.73
CA CYS A 70 -5.18 -8.06 -2.12
C CYS A 70 -4.05 -7.79 -3.12
N SER A 71 -3.55 -8.83 -3.79
CA SER A 71 -2.61 -8.68 -4.90
C SER A 71 -3.21 -7.76 -5.96
N GLN A 72 -2.45 -6.75 -6.39
CA GLN A 72 -2.95 -5.67 -7.24
C GLN A 72 -1.79 -4.93 -7.94
N LEU A 73 -2.10 -4.27 -9.04
CA LEU A 73 -1.22 -3.27 -9.65
C LEU A 73 -1.77 -1.88 -9.36
N ALA A 74 -1.15 -1.16 -8.43
CA ALA A 74 -1.52 0.21 -8.13
C ALA A 74 -0.79 1.19 -9.06
N MET A 75 -1.54 2.13 -9.62
CA MET A 75 -1.07 3.17 -10.53
C MET A 75 -1.47 4.56 -9.98
N PRO A 76 -0.60 5.58 -10.09
CA PRO A 76 -1.01 6.94 -9.77
C PRO A 76 -2.17 7.36 -10.69
N LEU A 77 -3.06 8.22 -10.20
CA LEU A 77 -4.27 8.71 -10.89
C LEU A 77 -5.34 7.65 -11.21
N GLN A 78 -4.99 6.37 -11.27
CA GLN A 78 -5.88 5.28 -11.68
C GLN A 78 -6.27 4.34 -10.52
N GLY A 79 -5.53 4.38 -9.41
CA GLY A 79 -5.78 3.53 -8.26
C GLY A 79 -5.34 2.08 -8.51
N ALA A 80 -6.07 1.12 -7.93
CA ALA A 80 -5.74 -0.29 -8.03
C ALA A 80 -6.38 -0.95 -9.26
N LEU A 81 -5.55 -1.59 -10.07
CA LEU A 81 -5.96 -2.35 -11.24
C LEU A 81 -5.78 -3.85 -10.98
N GLY A 82 -6.73 -4.65 -11.48
CA GLY A 82 -6.63 -6.11 -11.45
C GLY A 82 -6.60 -6.72 -10.04
N ARG A 83 -7.18 -6.04 -9.04
CA ARG A 83 -7.16 -6.47 -7.63
C ARG A 83 -7.75 -7.88 -7.47
N LEU A 84 -7.01 -8.75 -6.80
CA LEU A 84 -7.41 -10.11 -6.44
C LEU A 84 -7.90 -10.19 -4.99
N GLY A 85 -8.75 -11.18 -4.73
CA GLY A 85 -9.21 -11.54 -3.39
C GLY A 85 -8.24 -12.46 -2.64
N PRO A 86 -8.69 -13.06 -1.52
CA PRO A 86 -7.87 -13.93 -0.68
C PRO A 86 -7.61 -15.33 -1.24
N ALA A 87 -8.38 -15.76 -2.26
CA ALA A 87 -8.19 -17.05 -2.92
C ALA A 87 -7.12 -17.00 -4.00
N GLU A 88 -6.53 -18.15 -4.31
CA GLU A 88 -5.59 -18.33 -5.42
C GLU A 88 -6.16 -17.73 -6.72
N GLY A 89 -5.33 -16.96 -7.42
CA GLY A 89 -5.76 -16.31 -8.65
C GLY A 89 -4.61 -15.66 -9.42
N MET A 90 -4.89 -15.35 -10.68
CA MET A 90 -3.98 -14.65 -11.58
C MET A 90 -4.72 -13.49 -12.25
N SER A 91 -4.08 -12.33 -12.25
CA SER A 91 -4.59 -11.12 -12.87
C SER A 91 -3.54 -10.59 -13.84
N VAL A 92 -3.93 -10.42 -15.10
CA VAL A 92 -3.10 -9.79 -16.14
C VAL A 92 -3.71 -8.44 -16.45
N VAL A 93 -2.91 -7.39 -16.35
CA VAL A 93 -3.33 -6.00 -16.53
C VAL A 93 -2.36 -5.31 -17.48
N ASP A 94 -2.92 -4.75 -18.55
CA ASP A 94 -2.19 -3.88 -19.46
C ASP A 94 -2.14 -2.46 -18.88
N VAL A 95 -0.94 -1.89 -18.81
CA VAL A 95 -0.74 -0.54 -18.28
C VAL A 95 0.05 0.33 -19.24
N ASP A 96 -0.38 1.58 -19.35
CA ASP A 96 0.36 2.63 -20.03
C ASP A 96 1.25 3.37 -19.03
N LEU A 97 2.55 3.10 -19.08
CA LEU A 97 3.50 3.72 -18.17
C LEU A 97 3.74 5.21 -18.44
N ARG A 98 3.24 5.77 -19.56
CA ARG A 98 3.29 7.22 -19.80
C ARG A 98 2.44 8.01 -18.80
N VAL A 99 1.49 7.36 -18.13
CA VAL A 99 0.73 7.96 -17.02
C VAL A 99 1.64 8.38 -15.86
N LEU A 100 2.82 7.77 -15.71
CA LEU A 100 3.76 8.15 -14.65
C LEU A 100 4.34 9.56 -14.87
N ASP A 101 4.57 9.95 -16.12
CA ASP A 101 5.04 11.30 -16.46
C ASP A 101 3.95 12.33 -16.13
N VAL A 102 2.69 12.03 -16.50
CA VAL A 102 1.53 12.87 -16.13
C VAL A 102 1.39 13.00 -14.62
N ALA A 103 1.56 11.92 -13.87
CA ALA A 103 1.48 11.95 -12.42
C ALA A 103 2.60 12.78 -11.77
N GLU A 104 3.81 12.74 -12.32
CA GLU A 104 4.92 13.56 -11.84
C GLU A 104 4.65 15.06 -12.06
N ASP A 105 4.15 15.42 -13.25
CA ASP A 105 3.86 16.80 -13.63
C ASP A 105 2.67 17.40 -12.83
N GLU A 106 1.70 16.58 -12.44
CA GLU A 106 0.52 17.02 -11.67
C GLU A 106 0.77 17.04 -10.14
N TYR A 107 1.44 16.02 -9.59
CA TYR A 107 1.62 15.92 -8.14
C TYR A 107 2.83 16.69 -7.63
N LEU A 108 3.89 16.82 -8.44
CA LEU A 108 5.11 17.57 -8.10
C LEU A 108 5.78 17.16 -6.77
N VAL A 109 5.45 16.00 -6.20
CA VAL A 109 5.92 15.60 -4.86
C VAL A 109 7.44 15.64 -4.77
N ARG A 110 8.15 15.08 -5.75
CA ARG A 110 9.62 15.09 -5.73
C ARG A 110 10.19 16.47 -5.99
N SER A 111 9.52 17.28 -6.82
CA SER A 111 9.89 18.67 -7.06
C SER A 111 9.80 19.49 -5.77
N ASP A 112 8.70 19.35 -5.02
CA ASP A 112 8.50 19.98 -3.71
C ASP A 112 9.54 19.50 -2.70
N MET A 113 9.81 18.20 -2.66
CA MET A 113 10.84 17.62 -1.78
C MET A 113 12.26 18.09 -2.11
N ALA A 114 12.54 18.45 -3.36
CA ALA A 114 13.85 18.94 -3.79
C ALA A 114 14.07 20.43 -3.49
N GLN A 115 13.03 21.15 -3.04
CA GLN A 115 13.15 22.58 -2.73
C GLN A 115 14.11 22.81 -1.54
N PRO A 116 14.93 23.87 -1.53
CA PRO A 116 15.85 24.16 -0.43
C PRO A 116 15.17 24.32 0.94
N GLY A 117 13.89 24.72 0.95
CA GLY A 117 13.07 24.87 2.15
C GLY A 117 12.47 23.56 2.68
N TRP A 118 12.61 22.45 1.94
CA TRP A 118 12.07 21.16 2.33
C TRP A 118 12.99 20.46 3.35
N HIS A 119 12.77 20.78 4.62
CA HIS A 119 13.42 20.12 5.75
C HIS A 119 12.52 20.22 6.98
N TYR A 120 12.65 19.26 7.88
CA TYR A 120 12.11 19.44 9.23
C TYR A 120 12.97 20.52 9.90
N ALA A 121 12.41 21.71 10.10
CA ALA A 121 13.07 22.76 10.88
C ALA A 121 13.26 22.22 12.31
N THR A 122 14.46 21.75 12.63
CA THR A 122 14.82 21.52 14.02
C THR A 122 14.84 22.90 14.68
N THR A 123 13.83 23.22 15.48
CA THR A 123 13.91 24.32 16.43
C THR A 123 14.97 23.98 17.46
N ARG A 124 16.23 24.24 17.14
CA ARG A 124 17.26 24.36 18.17
C ARG A 124 16.99 25.71 18.84
N PRO A 125 16.68 25.77 20.15
CA PRO A 125 16.68 27.05 20.84
C PRO A 125 18.07 27.67 20.61
N GLU A 126 18.12 28.93 20.13
CA GLU A 126 19.39 29.66 20.12
C GLU A 126 19.92 29.67 21.54
N ALA A 127 21.04 28.99 21.78
CA ALA A 127 21.74 29.09 23.05
C ALA A 127 22.28 30.52 23.18
N GLY A 128 21.61 31.34 23.97
CA GLY A 128 22.13 32.60 24.49
C GLY A 128 21.83 33.83 23.66
N LYS A 129 20.70 34.49 23.96
CA LYS A 129 20.58 35.96 23.92
C LYS A 129 19.88 36.43 25.19
N ASP A 130 20.55 36.25 26.32
CA ASP A 130 20.37 37.11 27.48
C ASP A 130 21.75 37.71 27.77
N ALA A 131 21.90 38.98 27.40
CA ALA A 131 23.01 39.87 27.75
C ALA A 131 22.51 40.89 28.77
#